data_AF-A0A9X6FG38-F1
#
_entry.id   AF-A0A9X6FG38-F1
#
_cell.length_a   1.000
_cell.length_b   1.000
_cell.length_c   1.000
_cell.angle_alpha   90.00
_cell.angle_beta   90.00
_cell.angle_gamma   90.00
#
_symmetry.space_group_name_H-M   'P 1'
#
loop_
_entity.id
_entity.type
_entity.pdbx_description
1 polymer ?
#
loop_
_entity_poly.entity_id
_entity_poly.type
_entity_poly.pdbx_seq_one_letter_code
_entity_poly.pdbx_strand_id
1 'polypeptide(L)'
;MREIKFRAWDGTSWVYSECISKDGINWWILNNEDDNWLTCLDPQQYTGLKDKNGKEIYEGDITKDKFGNLDVICWINSSGAYATVSINLYLDGEYEHTVVDEFGTDCFFENNVPGDFLEVIGNIYENPGLLEDSK
;
A
#
# COMPACT_ATOMS: atom_id res chain seq x y z
N MET A 1 -16.78 -6.06 -8.63
CA MET A 1 -15.56 -6.84 -8.93
C MET A 1 -14.42 -5.82 -8.93
N ARG A 2 -13.39 -6.00 -8.09
CA ARG A 2 -12.25 -5.07 -8.04
C ARG A 2 -11.26 -5.42 -9.14
N GLU A 3 -10.62 -4.40 -9.71
CA GLU A 3 -9.51 -4.59 -10.64
C GLU A 3 -8.30 -5.16 -9.88
N ILE A 4 -7.61 -6.14 -10.45
CA ILE A 4 -6.43 -6.75 -9.85
C ILE A 4 -5.22 -6.18 -10.57
N LYS A 5 -4.44 -5.35 -9.87
CA LYS A 5 -3.16 -4.83 -10.33
C LYS A 5 -2.14 -4.96 -9.23
N PHE A 6 -0.89 -5.06 -9.62
CA PHE A 6 0.28 -5.07 -8.76
C PHE A 6 1.28 -4.06 -9.29
N ARG A 7 2.08 -3.51 -8.38
CA ARG A 7 3.33 -2.85 -8.71
C ARG A 7 4.46 -3.52 -7.94
N ALA A 8 5.62 -3.63 -8.55
CA ALA A 8 6.81 -4.13 -7.85
C ALA A 8 8.05 -3.39 -8.34
N TRP A 9 9.02 -3.23 -7.43
CA TRP A 9 10.32 -2.64 -7.78
C TRP A 9 11.23 -3.75 -8.32
N ASP A 10 11.68 -3.62 -9.56
CA ASP A 10 12.58 -4.60 -10.21
C ASP A 10 14.07 -4.38 -9.86
N GLY A 11 14.37 -3.36 -9.04
CA GLY A 11 15.72 -2.92 -8.71
C GLY A 11 16.12 -1.62 -9.42
N THR A 12 15.44 -1.26 -10.50
CA THR A 12 15.70 -0.07 -11.34
C THR A 12 14.48 0.84 -11.46
N SER A 13 13.28 0.27 -11.60
CA SER A 13 12.03 0.99 -11.84
C SER A 13 10.81 0.24 -11.29
N TRP A 14 9.68 0.95 -11.19
CA TRP A 14 8.40 0.34 -10.89
C TRP A 14 7.83 -0.34 -12.12
N VAL A 15 7.51 -1.63 -11.98
CA VAL A 15 6.81 -2.43 -12.99
C VAL A 15 5.38 -2.63 -12.52
N TYR A 16 4.42 -2.43 -13.42
CA TYR A 16 2.98 -2.60 -13.14
C TYR A 16 2.45 -3.78 -13.94
N SER A 17 1.72 -4.68 -13.27
CA SER A 17 1.21 -5.88 -13.92
C SER A 17 0.00 -6.45 -13.20
N GLU A 18 -0.73 -7.31 -13.89
CA GLU A 18 -1.81 -8.13 -13.33
C GLU A 18 -1.28 -9.51 -12.91
N CYS A 19 -0.02 -9.80 -13.24
CA CYS A 19 0.60 -11.12 -13.11
C CYS A 19 1.85 -11.04 -12.24
N ILE A 20 1.81 -11.76 -11.11
CA ILE A 20 2.94 -12.00 -10.22
C ILE A 20 3.10 -13.49 -9.98
N SER A 21 4.32 -13.93 -9.66
CA SER A 21 4.63 -15.30 -9.31
C SER A 21 5.64 -15.34 -8.16
N LYS A 22 5.53 -16.36 -7.30
CA LYS A 22 6.47 -16.61 -6.21
C LYS A 22 7.14 -17.96 -6.42
N ASP A 23 8.46 -17.98 -6.48
CA ASP A 23 9.27 -19.20 -6.50
C ASP A 23 10.25 -19.20 -5.33
N GLY A 24 9.93 -19.99 -4.30
CA GLY A 24 10.64 -19.99 -3.03
C GLY A 24 10.60 -18.62 -2.35
N ILE A 25 11.76 -17.98 -2.23
CA ILE A 25 11.92 -16.64 -1.63
C ILE A 25 11.81 -15.50 -2.66
N ASN A 26 11.87 -15.81 -3.96
CA ASN A 26 11.93 -14.81 -5.01
C ASN A 26 10.53 -14.48 -5.51
N TRP A 27 10.28 -13.19 -5.70
CA TRP A 27 9.10 -12.68 -6.39
C TRP A 27 9.42 -12.32 -7.82
N TRP A 28 8.45 -12.55 -8.69
CA TRP A 28 8.51 -12.27 -10.11
C TRP A 28 7.28 -11.47 -10.52
N ILE A 29 7.49 -10.47 -11.37
CA ILE A 29 6.43 -9.69 -11.99
C ILE A 29 6.56 -9.77 -13.50
N LEU A 30 5.43 -9.94 -14.20
CA LEU A 30 5.42 -9.93 -15.66
C LEU A 30 5.50 -8.49 -16.17
N ASN A 31 6.54 -8.16 -16.91
CA ASN A 31 6.58 -6.93 -17.68
C ASN A 31 5.71 -7.06 -18.93
N ASN A 32 4.62 -6.31 -18.99
CA ASN A 32 3.66 -6.38 -20.09
C ASN A 32 4.16 -5.71 -21.39
N GLU A 33 5.27 -4.96 -21.35
CA GLU A 33 5.83 -4.31 -22.54
C GLU A 33 6.55 -5.32 -23.46
N ASP A 34 7.20 -6.32 -22.87
CA ASP A 34 8.05 -7.29 -23.57
C ASP A 34 7.78 -8.76 -23.21
N ASP A 35 6.71 -9.03 -22.45
CA ASP A 35 6.25 -10.34 -21.99
C ASP A 35 7.31 -11.13 -21.18
N ASN A 36 8.26 -10.43 -20.54
CA ASN A 36 9.31 -11.05 -19.73
C ASN A 36 9.00 -11.04 -18.23
N TRP A 37 9.40 -12.09 -17.53
CA TRP A 37 9.36 -12.14 -16.07
C TRP A 37 10.61 -11.51 -15.46
N LEU A 38 10.40 -10.51 -14.60
CA LEU A 38 11.47 -9.82 -13.88
C LEU A 38 11.45 -10.23 -12.41
N THR A 39 12.61 -10.54 -11.84
CA THR A 39 12.74 -10.65 -10.38
C THR A 39 12.48 -9.28 -9.76
N CYS A 40 11.72 -9.25 -8.68
CA CYS A 40 11.34 -8.01 -8.02
C CYS A 40 11.33 -8.16 -6.49
N LEU A 41 11.24 -7.02 -5.80
CA LEU A 41 10.87 -6.98 -4.38
C LEU A 41 9.41 -7.38 -4.19
N ASP A 42 8.98 -7.48 -2.93
CA ASP A 42 7.63 -7.86 -2.54
C ASP A 42 6.57 -7.02 -3.31
N PRO A 43 5.76 -7.63 -4.18
CA PRO A 43 4.78 -6.90 -4.99
C PRO A 43 3.69 -6.29 -4.12
N GLN A 44 3.34 -5.03 -4.41
CA GLN A 44 2.31 -4.28 -3.73
C GLN A 44 1.02 -4.31 -4.54
N GLN A 45 -0.08 -4.76 -3.94
CA GLN A 45 -1.36 -4.85 -4.63
C GLN A 45 -2.12 -3.51 -4.64
N TYR A 46 -2.82 -3.25 -5.74
CA TYR A 46 -3.76 -2.14 -5.86
C TYR A 46 -4.98 -2.37 -4.96
N THR A 47 -5.36 -1.34 -4.19
CA THR A 47 -6.50 -1.42 -3.27
C THR A 47 -7.86 -1.47 -3.98
N GLY A 48 -7.93 -1.05 -5.24
CA GLY A 48 -9.20 -0.81 -5.94
C GLY A 48 -9.73 0.62 -5.77
N LEU A 49 -9.01 1.48 -5.05
CA LEU A 49 -9.47 2.83 -4.70
C LEU A 49 -8.51 3.92 -5.19
N LYS A 50 -8.99 5.16 -5.18
CA LYS A 50 -8.21 6.32 -5.59
C LYS A 50 -8.24 7.37 -4.48
N ASP A 51 -7.13 8.06 -4.33
CA ASP A 51 -6.98 9.18 -3.40
C ASP A 51 -7.73 10.44 -3.92
N LYS A 52 -7.67 11.53 -3.15
CA LYS A 52 -8.38 12.78 -3.50
C LYS A 52 -7.94 13.45 -4.80
N ASN A 53 -6.76 13.09 -5.30
CA ASN A 53 -6.21 13.60 -6.55
C ASN A 53 -6.47 12.61 -7.71
N GLY A 54 -7.22 11.53 -7.47
CA GLY A 54 -7.50 10.49 -8.44
C GLY A 54 -6.35 9.51 -8.66
N LYS A 55 -5.31 9.53 -7.83
CA LYS A 55 -4.18 8.61 -7.90
C LYS A 55 -4.59 7.27 -7.29
N GLU A 56 -4.24 6.17 -7.96
CA GLU A 56 -4.47 4.82 -7.46
C GLU A 56 -3.68 4.56 -6.17
N ILE A 57 -4.34 3.96 -5.18
CA ILE A 57 -3.75 3.64 -3.88
C ILE A 57 -3.31 2.17 -3.87
N TYR A 58 -2.06 1.93 -3.52
CA TYR A 58 -1.43 0.60 -3.42
C TYR A 58 -0.99 0.31 -1.98
N GLU A 59 -0.79 -0.96 -1.67
CA GLU A 59 -0.05 -1.37 -0.47
C GLU A 59 1.30 -0.63 -0.37
N GLY A 60 1.68 -0.24 0.85
CA GLY A 60 2.90 0.49 1.14
C GLY A 60 2.91 1.95 0.69
N ASP A 61 1.81 2.48 0.15
CA ASP A 61 1.65 3.93 -0.02
C ASP A 61 1.60 4.62 1.33
N ILE A 62 2.25 5.79 1.40
CA ILE A 62 2.19 6.71 2.54
C ILE A 62 1.16 7.77 2.19
N THR A 63 0.14 7.88 3.03
CA THR A 63 -0.97 8.80 2.85
C THR A 63 -0.96 9.89 3.92
N LYS A 64 -1.51 11.05 3.54
CA LYS A 64 -1.75 12.17 4.43
C LYS A 64 -3.23 12.49 4.48
N ASP A 65 -3.80 12.56 5.68
CA ASP A 65 -5.18 12.96 5.87
C ASP A 65 -5.35 14.49 5.93
N LYS A 66 -6.60 14.96 6.04
CA LYS A 66 -6.94 16.39 6.15
C LYS A 66 -6.42 17.08 7.42
N PHE A 67 -6.09 16.30 8.45
CA PHE A 67 -5.55 16.79 9.73
C PHE A 67 -4.02 16.81 9.74
N GLY A 68 -3.39 16.23 8.71
CA GLY A 68 -1.95 16.14 8.55
C GLY A 68 -1.32 14.90 9.15
N ASN A 69 -2.12 13.91 9.57
CA ASN A 69 -1.63 12.62 10.04
C ASN A 69 -1.07 11.82 8.85
N LEU A 70 -0.02 11.05 9.11
CA LEU A 70 0.63 10.20 8.13
C LEU A 70 0.42 8.73 8.47
N ASP A 71 -0.07 7.97 7.49
CA ASP A 71 -0.39 6.55 7.61
C ASP A 71 0.14 5.76 6.41
N VAL A 72 0.43 4.48 6.62
CA VAL A 72 0.84 3.52 5.59
C VAL A 72 -0.34 2.62 5.23
N ILE A 73 -0.54 2.37 3.94
CA ILE A 73 -1.58 1.43 3.47
C ILE A 73 -1.09 -0.01 3.64
N CYS A 74 -1.83 -0.80 4.42
CA CYS A 74 -1.51 -2.18 4.74
C CYS A 74 -2.69 -3.12 4.45
N TRP A 75 -2.38 -4.36 4.07
CA TRP A 75 -3.35 -5.46 4.15
C TRP A 75 -3.38 -6.01 5.57
N ILE A 76 -4.57 -6.10 6.16
CA ILE A 76 -4.77 -6.62 7.52
C ILE A 76 -5.37 -8.01 7.40
N ASN A 77 -4.60 -9.05 7.76
CA ASN A 77 -5.01 -10.44 7.55
C ASN A 77 -6.21 -10.84 8.42
N SER A 78 -6.25 -10.34 9.65
CA SER A 78 -7.35 -10.62 10.59
C SER A 78 -8.70 -10.09 10.11
N SER A 79 -8.70 -8.98 9.37
CA SER A 79 -9.90 -8.35 8.80
C SER A 79 -10.15 -8.75 7.34
N GLY A 80 -9.14 -9.25 6.63
CA GLY A 80 -9.21 -9.51 5.19
C GLY A 80 -9.47 -8.23 4.38
N ALA A 81 -8.89 -7.11 4.80
CA ALA A 81 -9.17 -5.79 4.24
C ALA A 81 -7.92 -4.89 4.22
N TYR A 82 -7.98 -3.83 3.41
CA TYR A 82 -6.98 -2.75 3.43
C TYR A 82 -7.31 -1.73 4.50
N ALA A 83 -6.28 -1.26 5.20
CA ALA A 83 -6.40 -0.18 6.19
C ALA A 83 -5.22 0.79 6.10
N THR A 84 -5.45 2.01 6.54
CA THR A 84 -4.41 2.99 6.88
C THR A 84 -3.89 2.71 8.29
N VAL A 85 -2.59 2.51 8.42
CA VAL A 85 -1.89 2.17 9.66
C VAL A 85 -0.94 3.32 10.01
N SER A 86 -1.02 3.84 11.24
CA SER A 86 -0.09 4.89 11.67
C SER A 86 1.36 4.45 11.53
N ILE A 87 2.24 5.36 11.15
CA ILE A 87 3.65 5.04 10.89
C ILE A 87 4.30 4.32 12.08
N ASN A 88 3.99 4.71 13.31
CA ASN A 88 4.55 4.07 14.50
C ASN A 88 4.13 2.60 14.62
N LEU A 89 2.84 2.29 14.45
CA LEU A 89 2.36 0.91 14.47
C LEU A 89 2.95 0.08 13.31
N TYR A 90 3.09 0.70 12.13
CA TYR A 90 3.71 0.07 10.97
C TYR A 90 5.18 -0.33 11.26
N LEU A 91 5.96 0.60 11.82
CA LEU A 91 7.38 0.39 12.12
C LEU A 91 7.60 -0.64 13.24
N ASP A 92 6.72 -0.67 14.25
CA ASP A 92 6.77 -1.63 15.35
C ASP A 92 6.28 -3.03 14.93
N GLY A 93 5.55 -3.13 13.81
CA GLY A 93 5.01 -4.39 13.29
C GLY A 93 3.82 -4.93 14.09
N GLU A 94 3.23 -4.12 14.98
CA GLU A 94 2.15 -4.54 15.88
C GLU A 94 0.74 -4.33 15.31
N TYR A 95 0.64 -3.82 14.09
CA TYR A 95 -0.63 -3.45 13.44
C TYR A 95 -1.56 -4.62 13.10
N GLU A 96 -1.07 -5.86 13.09
CA GLU A 96 -1.90 -7.08 12.91
C GLU A 96 -2.61 -7.51 14.22
N HIS A 97 -2.06 -7.13 15.38
CA HIS A 97 -2.52 -7.57 16.70
C HIS A 97 -3.30 -6.50 17.46
N THR A 98 -3.03 -5.24 17.15
CA THR A 98 -3.85 -4.14 17.63
C THR A 98 -5.10 -4.12 16.78
N VAL A 99 -6.22 -4.57 17.34
CA VAL A 99 -7.52 -4.34 16.71
C VAL A 99 -7.57 -2.83 16.45
N VAL A 100 -7.57 -2.46 15.17
CA VAL A 100 -7.73 -1.06 14.74
C VAL A 100 -9.22 -0.73 14.92
N ASP A 101 -9.68 -0.78 16.17
CA ASP A 101 -11.04 -0.55 16.64
C ASP A 101 -10.89 -0.20 18.12
N GLU A 102 -10.86 1.08 18.50
CA GLU A 102 -12.09 1.72 18.94
C GLU A 102 -12.13 3.24 18.64
N PHE A 103 -11.04 3.84 18.14
CA PHE A 103 -10.94 5.31 17.93
C PHE A 103 -10.02 5.80 16.79
N GLY A 104 -9.50 4.95 15.92
CA GLY A 104 -8.44 5.37 14.99
C GLY A 104 -8.43 4.63 13.66
N THR A 105 -8.93 5.34 12.65
CA THR A 105 -8.73 5.14 11.21
C THR A 105 -9.55 4.02 10.56
N ASP A 106 -10.45 4.43 9.65
CA ASP A 106 -11.46 3.62 8.94
C ASP A 106 -10.81 2.40 8.29
N CYS A 107 -10.87 1.25 8.98
CA CYS A 107 -10.53 -0.09 8.46
C CYS A 107 -11.40 -0.50 7.27
N PHE A 108 -12.41 0.30 7.01
CA PHE A 108 -13.36 0.11 5.97
C PHE A 108 -13.52 1.44 5.27
N PHE A 109 -13.08 1.48 4.02
CA PHE A 109 -13.62 2.45 3.05
C PHE A 109 -15.16 2.30 2.86
N GLU A 110 -15.88 1.61 3.77
CA GLU A 110 -17.32 1.38 3.77
C GLU A 110 -18.11 2.65 4.10
N ASN A 111 -17.55 3.63 4.82
CA ASN A 111 -18.25 4.87 5.18
C ASN A 111 -17.60 6.16 4.67
N ASN A 112 -16.34 6.12 4.24
CA ASN A 112 -15.62 7.26 3.71
C ASN A 112 -14.79 6.83 2.49
N VAL A 113 -15.09 7.40 1.32
CA VAL A 113 -14.34 7.12 0.08
C VAL A 113 -13.02 7.88 0.12
N PRO A 114 -11.85 7.22 0.05
CA PRO A 114 -10.52 7.86 0.14
C PRO A 114 -10.34 9.13 -0.68
N GLY A 115 -11.06 9.17 -1.82
CA GLY A 115 -11.16 10.29 -2.74
C GLY A 115 -11.57 11.64 -2.12
N ASP A 116 -12.06 11.68 -0.89
CA ASP A 116 -12.46 12.95 -0.28
C ASP A 116 -11.47 13.48 0.77
N PHE A 117 -10.55 12.66 1.28
CA PHE A 117 -9.75 13.03 2.46
C PHE A 117 -8.32 12.48 2.52
N LEU A 118 -7.98 11.43 1.76
CA LEU A 118 -6.63 10.89 1.72
C LEU A 118 -5.87 11.38 0.49
N GLU A 119 -4.60 11.68 0.67
CA GLU A 119 -3.65 11.99 -0.40
C GLU A 119 -2.44 11.08 -0.30
N VAL A 120 -2.08 10.39 -1.38
CA VAL A 120 -0.83 9.64 -1.44
C VAL A 120 0.32 10.62 -1.63
N ILE A 121 1.17 10.76 -0.61
CA ILE A 121 2.33 11.67 -0.62
C ILE A 121 3.66 10.97 -0.91
N GLY A 122 3.67 9.64 -0.93
CA GLY A 122 4.86 8.84 -1.19
C GLY A 122 4.59 7.35 -0.98
N ASN A 123 5.66 6.55 -0.91
CA ASN A 123 5.59 5.15 -0.49
C ASN A 123 6.84 4.78 0.32
N ILE A 124 6.77 3.62 0.99
CA ILE A 124 7.83 3.12 1.88
C ILE A 124 9.19 2.88 1.20
N TYR A 125 9.24 2.77 -0.14
CA TYR A 125 10.48 2.51 -0.88
C TYR A 125 11.13 3.78 -1.42
N GLU A 126 10.34 4.66 -2.05
CA GLU A 126 10.83 5.90 -2.65
C GLU A 126 10.96 7.05 -1.64
N ASN A 127 10.19 7.00 -0.55
CA ASN A 127 10.12 8.06 0.45
C ASN A 127 10.38 7.56 1.87
N PRO A 128 11.47 6.80 2.14
CA PRO A 128 11.74 6.26 3.47
C PRO A 128 11.88 7.37 4.53
N GLY A 129 12.33 8.57 4.15
CA GLY A 129 12.43 9.72 5.07
C GLY A 129 11.11 10.14 5.70
N LEU A 130 9.96 9.90 5.04
CA LEU A 130 8.63 10.17 5.63
C LEU A 130 8.33 9.28 6.84
N LEU A 131 8.94 8.09 6.90
CA LEU A 131 8.85 7.19 8.04
C LEU A 131 9.75 7.64 9.20
N GLU A 132 10.91 8.23 8.89
CA GLU A 132 11.90 8.68 9.87
C GLU A 132 11.48 9.97 10.57
N ASP A 133 10.89 10.92 9.84
CA ASP A 133 10.43 12.22 10.36
C ASP A 133 9.22 12.10 11.32
N SER A 134 8.61 10.92 11.40
CA SER A 134 7.43 10.65 12.23
C SER A 134 7.76 10.03 13.60
N LYS A 135 9.06 9.81 13.90
CA LYS A 135 9.55 9.31 15.20
C LYS A 135 9.65 10.38 16.28
#